data_AF-A0A9P7N924-F1
#
_entry.id   AF-A0A9P7N924-F1
#
_cell.length_a   1.000
_cell.length_b   1.000
_cell.length_c   1.000
_cell.angle_alpha   90.00
_cell.angle_beta   90.00
_cell.angle_gamma   90.00
#
_symmetry.space_group_name_H-M   'P 1'
#
loop_
_entity.id
_entity.type
_entity.pdbx_description
1 polymer ?
#
loop_
_entity_poly.entity_id
_entity_poly.type
_entity_poly.pdbx_seq_one_letter_code
_entity_poly.pdbx_strand_id
1 'polypeptide(L)'
;MTKQAARFTPEVLLSAPRRSSGVPNSTGELILYMVSVYSFETHSKSSQIRILNIKQGTSHIVSEDTGASDPVWIGEHEILYLKGGDNGSTMIIAQRVLDKSE
;
A
#
# COMPACT_ATOMS: atom_id res chain seq x y z
N MET A 1 10.64 2.07 -2.52
CA MET A 1 11.50 2.56 -3.63
C MET A 1 11.52 4.08 -3.65
N THR A 2 12.71 4.65 -3.81
CA THR A 2 12.93 6.08 -4.04
C THR A 2 13.50 6.22 -5.45
N LYS A 3 12.88 7.04 -6.31
CA LYS A 3 13.42 7.33 -7.64
C LYS A 3 14.50 8.41 -7.47
N GLN A 4 15.75 8.10 -7.78
CA GLN A 4 16.79 9.10 -7.93
C GLN A 4 16.77 9.59 -9.37
N ALA A 5 16.54 10.89 -9.57
CA ALA A 5 16.49 11.49 -10.89
C ALA A 5 17.49 12.65 -10.96
N ALA A 6 18.22 12.72 -12.08
CA ALA A 6 19.15 13.82 -12.34
C ALA A 6 18.44 15.16 -12.60
N ARG A 7 17.15 15.11 -12.99
CA ARG A 7 16.31 16.28 -13.33
C ARG A 7 14.86 16.03 -12.91
N PHE A 8 14.17 17.06 -12.42
CA PHE A 8 12.75 17.02 -12.05
C PHE A 8 11.85 17.41 -13.23
N THR A 9 11.66 16.51 -14.19
CA THR A 9 10.72 16.72 -15.30
C THR A 9 9.29 16.35 -14.88
N PRO A 10 8.24 16.81 -15.60
CA PRO A 10 6.86 16.40 -15.34
C PRO A 10 6.69 14.88 -15.31
N GLU A 11 7.31 14.16 -16.25
CA GLU A 11 7.26 12.69 -16.33
C GLU A 11 7.88 12.05 -15.08
N VAL A 12 9.01 12.57 -14.59
CA VAL A 12 9.64 12.12 -13.34
C VAL A 12 8.72 12.36 -12.15
N LEU A 13 8.10 13.54 -12.05
CA LEU A 13 7.23 13.89 -10.93
C LEU A 13 5.91 13.10 -10.94
N LEU A 14 5.38 12.78 -12.12
CA LEU A 14 4.15 12.01 -12.28
C LEU A 14 4.37 10.49 -12.13
N SER A 15 5.56 9.98 -12.47
CA SER A 15 5.94 8.58 -12.26
C SER A 15 6.56 8.30 -10.89
N ALA A 16 6.79 9.33 -10.07
CA ALA A 16 7.26 9.15 -8.70
C ALA A 16 6.22 8.41 -7.84
N PRO A 17 6.64 7.49 -6.96
CA PRO A 17 5.72 6.80 -6.06
C PRO A 17 4.95 7.77 -5.16
N ARG A 18 3.62 7.66 -5.16
CA ARG A 18 2.70 8.43 -4.31
C ARG A 18 2.25 7.58 -3.14
N ARG A 19 2.40 8.09 -1.93
CA ARG A 19 2.00 7.39 -0.69
C ARG A 19 0.78 8.08 -0.09
N SER A 20 -0.14 7.30 0.47
CA SER A 20 -1.21 7.84 1.32
C SER A 20 -0.65 8.32 2.66
N SER A 21 -1.52 8.91 3.49
CA SER A 21 -1.24 9.02 4.91
C SER A 21 -0.98 7.63 5.49
N GLY A 22 -0.03 7.55 6.42
CA GLY A 22 0.16 6.36 7.25
C GLY A 22 -0.81 6.39 8.42
N VAL A 23 -1.46 5.27 8.70
CA VAL A 23 -2.38 5.09 9.82
C VAL A 23 -1.74 4.13 10.82
N PRO A 24 -1.42 4.55 12.05
CA PRO A 24 -0.87 3.66 13.07
C PRO A 24 -1.91 2.66 13.57
N ASN A 25 -1.45 1.47 13.95
CA ASN A 25 -2.26 0.54 14.75
C ASN A 25 -2.38 1.02 16.21
N SER A 26 -3.12 0.28 17.05
CA SER A 26 -3.38 0.64 18.45
C SER A 26 -2.12 0.80 19.31
N THR A 27 -1.03 0.10 18.99
CA THR A 27 0.25 0.22 19.71
C THR A 27 1.18 1.28 19.13
N GLY A 28 0.88 1.81 17.94
CA GLY A 28 1.74 2.75 17.23
C GLY A 28 3.02 2.13 16.65
N GLU A 29 3.13 0.79 16.62
CA GLU A 29 4.33 0.09 16.14
C GLU A 29 4.26 -0.24 14.65
N LEU A 30 3.04 -0.34 14.11
CA LEU A 30 2.76 -0.68 12.72
C LEU A 30 2.02 0.47 12.05
N ILE A 31 2.47 0.87 10.86
CA ILE A 31 1.83 1.90 10.05
C ILE A 31 1.27 1.29 8.77
N LEU A 32 -0.04 1.36 8.58
CA LEU A 32 -0.75 0.95 7.38
C LEU A 32 -0.82 2.10 6.38
N TYR A 33 -0.49 1.83 5.12
CA TYR A 33 -0.52 2.85 4.07
C TYR A 33 -0.63 2.22 2.68
N MET A 34 -0.98 3.04 1.69
CA MET A 34 -0.94 2.67 0.28
C MET A 34 0.21 3.36 -0.44
N VAL A 35 0.73 2.69 -1.47
CA VAL A 35 1.66 3.26 -2.44
C VAL A 35 1.11 3.01 -3.83
N SER A 36 1.14 4.02 -4.69
CA SER A 36 0.83 3.86 -6.11
C SER A 36 1.90 4.49 -6.99
N VAL A 37 2.07 3.92 -8.17
CA VAL A 37 3.06 4.36 -9.17
C VAL A 37 2.40 4.32 -10.53
N TYR A 38 2.58 5.37 -11.33
CA TYR A 38 2.21 5.37 -12.73
C TYR A 38 3.45 5.11 -13.60
N SER A 39 3.34 4.20 -14.56
CA SER A 39 4.36 3.91 -15.55
C SER A 39 3.96 4.50 -16.90
N PHE A 40 4.79 5.39 -17.43
CA PHE A 40 4.60 5.93 -18.79
C PHE A 40 4.96 4.92 -19.87
N GLU A 41 5.80 3.92 -19.56
CA GLU A 41 6.19 2.88 -20.52
C GLU A 41 5.03 1.92 -20.80
N THR A 42 4.34 1.48 -19.75
CA THR A 42 3.22 0.53 -19.85
C THR A 42 1.86 1.22 -19.85
N HIS A 43 1.83 2.55 -19.70
CA HIS A 43 0.62 3.35 -19.54
C HIS A 43 -0.34 2.83 -18.46
N SER A 44 0.19 2.29 -17.37
CA SER A 44 -0.59 1.66 -16.31
C SER A 44 -0.19 2.12 -14.91
N LYS A 45 -1.12 1.98 -13.97
CA LYS A 45 -0.92 2.28 -12.55
C LYS A 45 -0.80 0.97 -11.78
N SER A 46 0.22 0.87 -10.92
CA SER A 46 0.28 -0.14 -9.87
C SER A 46 -0.13 0.46 -8.52
N SER A 47 -0.67 -0.38 -7.64
CA SER A 47 -1.08 -0.02 -6.28
C SER A 47 -0.66 -1.13 -5.33
N GLN A 48 -0.23 -0.75 -4.13
CA GLN A 48 0.11 -1.67 -3.07
C GLN A 48 -0.46 -1.17 -1.74
N ILE A 49 -1.06 -2.07 -0.97
CA ILE A 49 -1.29 -1.88 0.45
C ILE A 49 -0.06 -2.42 1.18
N ARG A 50 0.51 -1.63 2.09
CA ARG A 50 1.75 -1.94 2.79
C ARG A 50 1.63 -1.65 4.27
N ILE A 51 2.44 -2.36 5.05
CA ILE A 51 2.65 -2.09 6.46
C ILE A 51 4.12 -1.80 6.69
N LEU A 52 4.41 -0.73 7.42
CA LEU A 52 5.73 -0.38 7.93
C LEU A 52 5.81 -0.81 9.39
N ASN A 53 6.77 -1.67 9.73
CA ASN A 53 7.16 -1.93 11.10
C ASN A 53 8.16 -0.84 11.53
N ILE A 54 7.78 0.00 12.48
CA ILE A 54 8.61 1.15 12.89
C ILE A 54 9.88 0.68 13.61
N LYS A 55 9.78 -0.36 14.44
CA LYS A 55 10.90 -0.88 15.22
C LYS A 55 12.00 -1.45 14.33
N GLN A 56 11.61 -2.19 13.30
CA GLN A 56 12.54 -2.83 12.36
C GLN A 56 12.93 -1.93 11.18
N GLY A 57 12.15 -0.88 10.91
CA GLY A 57 12.32 -0.04 9.72
C GLY A 57 11.99 -0.78 8.41
N THR A 58 11.31 -1.92 8.49
CA THR A 58 10.97 -2.80 7.35
C THR A 58 9.54 -2.56 6.88
N SER A 59 9.30 -2.79 5.58
CA SER A 59 7.96 -2.67 5.00
C SER A 59 7.55 -3.93 4.27
N HIS A 60 6.38 -4.45 4.63
CA HIS A 60 5.80 -5.65 4.06
C HIS A 60 4.63 -5.29 3.14
N ILE A 61 4.48 -6.05 2.06
CA ILE A 61 3.36 -5.94 1.14
C ILE A 61 2.22 -6.78 1.68
N VAL A 62 1.03 -6.18 1.77
CA VAL A 62 -0.21 -6.87 2.13
C VAL A 62 -0.93 -7.31 0.85
N SER A 63 -1.03 -6.40 -0.11
CA SER A 63 -1.70 -6.65 -1.39
C SER A 63 -1.03 -5.83 -2.49
N GLU A 64 -0.91 -6.40 -3.69
CA GLU A 64 -0.49 -5.73 -4.93
C GLU A 64 -1.63 -5.61 -5.95
N ASP A 65 -2.84 -5.94 -5.53
CA ASP A 65 -4.03 -5.86 -6.38
C ASP A 65 -4.37 -4.39 -6.64
N THR A 66 -4.45 -3.99 -7.90
CA THR A 66 -4.78 -2.61 -8.28
C THR A 66 -6.19 -2.19 -7.90
N GLY A 67 -7.10 -3.15 -7.71
CA GLY A 67 -8.45 -2.95 -7.21
C GLY A 67 -8.55 -2.90 -5.69
N ALA A 68 -7.45 -3.10 -4.95
CA ALA A 68 -7.44 -3.00 -3.50
C ALA A 68 -7.37 -1.52 -3.05
N SER A 69 -8.28 -1.12 -2.16
CA SER A 69 -8.41 0.25 -1.67
C SER A 69 -8.89 0.31 -0.21
N ASP A 70 -8.83 1.51 0.35
CA ASP A 70 -9.42 1.87 1.65
C ASP A 70 -9.00 0.94 2.82
N PRO A 71 -7.68 0.68 3.01
CA PRO A 71 -7.23 -0.16 4.10
C PRO A 71 -7.40 0.54 5.45
N VAL A 72 -7.93 -0.21 6.42
CA VAL A 72 -8.18 0.25 7.79
C VAL A 72 -7.76 -0.81 8.80
N TRP A 73 -7.35 -0.38 9.99
CA TRP A 73 -7.18 -1.27 11.13
C TRP A 73 -8.53 -1.67 11.72
N ILE A 74 -8.70 -2.95 12.02
CA ILE A 74 -9.87 -3.48 12.76
C ILE A 74 -9.46 -4.20 14.05
N GLY A 75 -8.15 -4.33 14.28
CA GLY A 75 -7.55 -4.87 15.48
C GLY A 75 -6.11 -4.40 15.63
N GLU A 76 -5.36 -5.02 16.53
CA GLU A 76 -3.94 -4.69 16.75
C GLU A 76 -3.06 -5.14 15.57
N HIS A 77 -3.41 -6.30 14.99
CA HIS A 77 -2.71 -6.91 13.86
C HIS A 77 -3.67 -7.26 12.72
N GLU A 78 -4.93 -6.89 12.83
CA GLU A 78 -5.97 -7.20 11.86
C GLU A 78 -6.31 -5.94 11.07
N ILE A 79 -6.33 -6.10 9.75
CA ILE A 79 -6.75 -5.05 8.83
C ILE A 79 -7.95 -5.51 8.02
N LEU A 80 -8.67 -4.53 7.49
CA LEU A 80 -9.71 -4.69 6.50
C LEU A 80 -9.40 -3.79 5.31
N TYR A 81 -9.68 -4.24 4.10
CA TYR A 81 -9.63 -3.41 2.90
C TYR A 81 -10.68 -3.84 1.87
N LEU A 82 -11.00 -2.95 0.94
CA LEU A 82 -11.93 -3.21 -0.15
C LEU A 82 -11.18 -3.72 -1.36
N LYS A 83 -11.77 -4.65 -2.11
CA LYS A 83 -11.23 -5.12 -3.39
C LYS A 83 -12.34 -5.12 -4.44
N GLY A 84 -12.12 -4.39 -5.53
CA GLY A 84 -12.98 -4.47 -6.71
C GLY A 84 -12.97 -5.89 -7.30
N GLY A 85 -14.16 -6.42 -7.56
CA GLY A 85 -14.36 -7.70 -8.23
C GLY A 85 -15.07 -7.52 -9.57
N ASP A 86 -15.37 -8.65 -10.23
CA ASP A 86 -16.05 -8.64 -11.52
C ASP A 86 -17.49 -8.12 -11.40
N ASN A 87 -18.03 -7.65 -12.53
CA ASN A 87 -19.42 -7.20 -12.66
C ASN A 87 -19.83 -6.10 -11.67
N GLY A 88 -18.89 -5.22 -11.30
CA GLY A 88 -19.14 -4.13 -10.36
C GLY A 88 -19.28 -4.57 -8.91
N SER A 89 -18.90 -5.80 -8.58
CA SER A 89 -18.87 -6.27 -7.18
C SER A 89 -17.71 -5.63 -6.41
N THR A 90 -17.88 -5.52 -5.09
CA THR A 90 -16.81 -5.12 -4.16
C THR A 90 -16.75 -6.14 -3.04
N MET A 91 -15.57 -6.69 -2.81
CA MET A 91 -15.30 -7.64 -1.74
C MET A 91 -14.69 -6.90 -0.55
N ILE A 92 -15.06 -7.33 0.65
CA ILE A 92 -14.40 -6.92 1.89
C ILE A 92 -13.40 -8.02 2.26
N ILE A 93 -12.13 -7.65 2.35
CA ILE A 93 -11.07 -8.56 2.74
C ILE A 93 -10.62 -8.20 4.15
N ALA A 94 -10.66 -9.16 5.07
CA ALA A 94 -10.09 -9.03 6.40
C ALA A 94 -8.96 -10.03 6.55
N GLN A 95 -7.81 -9.59 7.05
CA GLN A 95 -6.68 -10.46 7.30
C GLN A 95 -5.85 -9.98 8.47
N ARG A 96 -5.15 -10.93 9.10
CA ARG A 96 -4.08 -10.64 10.04
C ARG A 96 -2.80 -10.32 9.28
N VAL A 97 -1.99 -9.44 9.85
CA VAL A 97 -0.74 -8.96 9.26
C VAL A 97 0.42 -9.33 10.19
N LEU A 98 1.54 -9.71 9.59
CA LEU A 98 2.76 -10.13 10.29
C LEU A 98 2.60 -11.43 11.13
N ASP A 99 2.05 -12.50 10.53
CA ASP A 99 2.04 -13.81 11.20
C ASP A 99 3.44 -14.45 11.25
N LYS A 100 3.71 -15.15 12.37
CA LYS A 100 5.00 -15.74 12.78
C LYS A 100 5.57 -16.72 11.75
N SER A 101 6.32 -16.24 10.76
CA SER A 101 7.37 -17.00 10.07
C SER A 101 7.98 -16.16 8.94
N GLU A 102 9.12 -15.55 9.24
CA GLU A 102 10.26 -15.68 8.32
C GLU A 102 10.89 -17.05 8.53
#